data_AF-A0A7J3B6G0-F1
#
_entry.id   AF-A0A7J3B6G0-F1
#
_cell.length_a   1.000
_cell.length_b   1.000
_cell.length_c   1.000
_cell.angle_alpha   90.00
_cell.angle_beta   90.00
_cell.angle_gamma   90.00
#
_symmetry.space_group_name_H-M   'P 1'
#
loop_
_entity.id
_entity.type
_entity.pdbx_description
1 polymer ?
#
loop_
_entity_poly.entity_id
_entity_poly.type
_entity_poly.pdbx_seq_one_letter_code
_entity_poly.pdbx_strand_id
1 'polypeptide(L)' 'MQGAINHPGRVREYVLREIGPGGFTERGTIKKSALEQARRLAEEHHNSGLVRAIDLAMRLRER' A
#
# COMPACT_ATOMS: atom_id res chain seq x y z
N MET A 1 -11.43 15.49 14.25
CA MET A 1 -11.12 15.37 12.82
C MET A 1 -10.28 14.10 12.60
N GLN A 2 -10.89 12.98 12.22
CA GLN A 2 -10.17 11.70 11.96
C GLN A 2 -10.03 11.44 10.45
N GLY A 3 -9.74 12.49 9.67
CA GLY A 3 -9.65 12.45 8.21
C GLY A 3 -8.28 12.05 7.64
N ALA A 4 -7.51 11.23 8.36
CA ALA A 4 -6.11 10.98 8.03
C ALA A 4 -5.86 9.85 7.01
N ILE A 5 -6.91 9.24 6.45
CA ILE A 5 -6.74 8.21 5.41
C ILE A 5 -7.69 8.53 4.24
N ASN A 6 -7.42 9.63 3.55
CA ASN A 6 -7.96 9.87 2.19
C ASN A 6 -7.14 9.14 1.10
N HIS A 7 -6.17 8.29 1.48
CA HIS A 7 -5.32 7.53 0.56
C HIS A 7 -5.49 5.99 0.58
N PRO A 8 -6.66 5.39 0.92
CA PRO A 8 -6.87 3.99 0.56
C PRO A 8 -6.71 3.83 -0.95
N GLY A 9 -7.06 4.86 -1.74
CA GLY A 9 -6.91 4.89 -3.20
C GLY A 9 -5.48 4.69 -3.67
N ARG A 10 -4.53 5.58 -3.32
CA ARG A 10 -3.21 5.60 -3.97
C ARG A 10 -2.38 4.32 -3.75
N VAL A 11 -2.35 3.78 -2.52
CA VAL A 11 -1.62 2.53 -2.23
C VAL A 11 -2.34 1.34 -2.84
N ARG A 12 -3.68 1.30 -2.77
CA ARG A 12 -4.49 0.24 -3.36
C ARG A 12 -4.40 0.21 -4.88
N GLU A 13 -4.49 1.36 -5.53
CA GLU A 13 -4.35 1.51 -6.98
C GLU A 13 -2.96 1.08 -7.41
N TYR A 14 -1.92 1.48 -6.67
CA TYR A 14 -0.57 1.06 -6.97
C TYR A 14 -0.40 -0.47 -6.84
N VAL A 15 -0.89 -1.07 -5.76
CA VAL A 15 -0.89 -2.53 -5.61
C VAL A 15 -1.68 -3.21 -6.72
N LEU A 16 -2.86 -2.71 -7.07
CA LEU A 16 -3.68 -3.27 -8.13
C LEU A 16 -2.99 -3.17 -9.48
N ARG A 17 -2.26 -2.09 -9.75
CA ARG A 17 -1.56 -1.87 -11.02
C ARG A 17 -0.29 -2.72 -11.14
N GLU A 18 0.54 -2.75 -10.11
CA GLU A 18 1.85 -3.41 -10.18
C GLU A 18 1.81 -4.90 -9.78
N ILE A 19 0.95 -5.28 -8.84
CA ILE A 19 0.87 -6.65 -8.28
C ILE A 19 -0.40 -7.36 -8.76
N GLY A 20 -1.46 -6.61 -9.03
CA GLY A 20 -2.74 -7.17 -9.48
C GLY A 20 -3.64 -7.63 -8.33
N PRO A 21 -4.77 -8.29 -8.67
CA PRO A 21 -5.76 -8.73 -7.68
C PRO A 21 -5.21 -9.74 -6.66
N GLY A 22 -4.12 -10.44 -7.00
CA GLY A 22 -3.42 -11.35 -6.07
C GLY A 22 -2.84 -10.65 -4.83
N GLY A 23 -2.66 -9.33 -4.87
CA GLY A 23 -2.20 -8.51 -3.75
C GLY A 23 -3.23 -8.30 -2.63
N PHE A 24 -4.46 -8.76 -2.82
CA PHE A 24 -5.57 -8.55 -1.88
C PHE A 24 -5.98 -9.85 -1.17
N THR A 25 -6.45 -9.70 0.07
CA THR A 25 -7.11 -10.78 0.82
C THR A 25 -8.54 -10.96 0.33
N GLU A 26 -9.19 -12.05 0.72
CA GLU A 26 -10.61 -12.30 0.42
C GLU A 26 -11.55 -11.20 0.93
N ARG A 27 -11.13 -10.46 1.98
CA ARG A 27 -11.87 -9.32 2.54
C ARG A 27 -11.63 -8.00 1.79
N GLY A 28 -10.85 -8.02 0.71
CA GLY A 28 -10.52 -6.84 -0.09
C GLY A 28 -9.46 -5.92 0.51
N THR A 29 -8.80 -6.33 1.60
CA THR A 29 -7.67 -5.60 2.20
C THR A 29 -6.35 -6.02 1.55
N ILE A 30 -5.34 -5.14 1.58
CA ILE A 30 -4.03 -5.44 0.98
C ILE A 30 -3.27 -6.44 1.86
N LYS A 31 -2.72 -7.50 1.24
CA LYS A 31 -1.85 -8.48 1.91
C LYS A 31 -0.56 -7.83 2.42
N LYS A 32 0.02 -8.36 3.50
CA LYS A 32 1.35 -7.92 3.99
C LYS A 32 2.42 -8.05 2.92
N SER A 33 2.49 -9.20 2.29
CA SER A 33 3.43 -9.47 1.20
C SER A 33 3.28 -8.48 0.04
N ALA A 34 2.05 -8.07 -0.27
CA ALA A 34 1.78 -7.10 -1.33
C ALA A 34 2.24 -5.68 -0.96
N LEU A 35 2.08 -5.26 0.31
CA LEU A 35 2.63 -3.98 0.78
C LEU A 35 4.16 -3.98 0.73
N GLU A 36 4.81 -5.06 1.14
CA GLU A 36 6.27 -5.18 1.10
C GLU A 36 6.81 -5.14 -0.32
N GLN A 37 6.15 -5.84 -1.25
CA GLN A 37 6.50 -5.80 -2.67
C GLN A 37 6.26 -4.41 -3.28
N ALA A 38 5.11 -3.79 -3.00
CA ALA A 38 4.80 -2.44 -3.45
C ALA A 38 5.82 -1.42 -2.93
N ARG A 39 6.32 -1.60 -1.70
CA ARG A 39 7.35 -0.72 -1.12
C ARG A 39 8.65 -0.80 -1.93
N ARG A 40 9.10 -2.02 -2.26
CA ARG A 40 10.33 -2.23 -3.06
C ARG A 40 10.19 -1.62 -4.44
N LEU A 41 9.07 -1.85 -5.13
CA LEU A 41 8.80 -1.23 -6.42
C LEU A 41 8.77 0.30 -6.32
N ALA A 42 8.13 0.85 -5.29
CA ALA A 42 8.11 2.29 -5.08
C ALA A 42 9.52 2.87 -4.83
N GLU A 43 10.40 2.14 -4.15
CA GLU A 43 11.82 2.50 -3.99
C GLU A 43 12.58 2.45 -5.33
N GLU A 44 12.39 1.41 -6.13
CA GLU A 44 12.98 1.26 -7.47
C GLU A 44 12.53 2.38 -8.43
N HIS A 45 11.28 2.80 -8.34
CA HIS A 45 10.74 3.93 -9.10
C HIS A 45 11.09 5.31 -8.49
N HIS A 46 11.96 5.36 -7.47
CA HIS A 46 12.34 6.57 -6.73
C HIS A 46 11.14 7.38 -6.20
N ASN A 47 10.01 6.73 -5.93
CA ASN A 47 8.77 7.35 -5.48
C ASN A 47 8.69 7.41 -3.95
N SER A 48 9.51 8.28 -3.36
CA SER A 48 9.61 8.47 -1.91
C SER A 48 8.29 8.87 -1.23
N GLY A 49 7.34 9.49 -1.97
CA GLY A 49 6.00 9.79 -1.46
C GLY A 49 5.17 8.52 -1.26
N LEU A 50 5.24 7.59 -2.22
CA LEU A 50 4.53 6.33 -2.16
C LEU A 50 5.14 5.36 -1.14
N VAL A 51 6.47 5.32 -1.02
CA VAL A 51 7.16 4.56 0.03
C VAL A 51 6.64 4.98 1.42
N ARG A 52 6.59 6.28 1.71
CA ARG A 52 6.06 6.79 2.98
C ARG A 52 4.58 6.44 3.21
N ALA A 53 3.77 6.47 2.16
CA ALA A 53 2.36 6.08 2.25
C ALA A 53 2.21 4.58 2.57
N ILE A 54 3.04 3.72 1.96
CA ILE A 54 3.06 2.28 2.21
C ILE A 54 3.55 2.00 3.64
N ASP A 55 4.62 2.67 4.09
CA ASP A 55 5.14 2.55 5.45
C ASP A 55 4.08 2.94 6.50
N LEU A 56 3.32 4.00 6.25
CA LEU A 56 2.20 4.39 7.10
C LEU A 56 1.10 3.32 7.12
N ALA A 57 0.73 2.78 5.96
CA ALA A 57 -0.27 1.71 5.85
C ALA A 57 0.16 0.44 6.61
N MET A 58 1.45 0.09 6.58
CA MET A 58 1.99 -1.03 7.35
C MET A 58 1.85 -0.79 8.86
N ARG A 59 2.26 0.39 9.35
CA ARG A 59 2.17 0.77 10.77
C ARG A 59 0.74 0.79 11.30
N LEU A 60 -0.19 1.30 10.49
CA LEU A 60 -1.60 1.36 10.88
C LEU A 60 -2.26 -0.01 11.01
N ARG A 61 -1.71 -1.04 10.36
CA ARG A 61 -2.20 -2.42 10.47
C ARG A 61 -1.66 -3.16 11.70
N GLU A 62 -0.57 -2.69 12.29
CA GLU A 62 0.03 -3.27 13.50
C GLU A 62 -0.60 -2.75 14.80
N ARG A 63 -1.52 -1.78 14.69
CA ARG A 63 -2.39 -1.31 15.76
C ARG A 63 -3.73 -2.04 15.73
#